data_AF-A0AAJ0L9V3-F1
#
_entry.id   AF-A0AAJ0L9V3-F1
#
_cell.length_a   1.000
_cell.length_b   1.000
_cell.length_c   1.000
_cell.angle_alpha   90.00
_cell.angle_beta   90.00
_cell.angle_gamma   90.00
#
_symmetry.space_group_name_H-M   'P 1'
#
loop_
_entity.id
_entity.type
_entity.pdbx_description
1 polymer ?
#
loop_
_entity_poly.entity_id
_entity_poly.type
_entity_poly.pdbx_seq_one_letter_code
_entity_poly.pdbx_strand_id
1 'polypeptide(L)'
;MFDRLFGRKQPLEGSGLPVIRNVTLGRTVTVDPLAWRRFGSELLFPFDRDTLVIVAQGLVDLNEGGFVHRFYTDDDIMFQAVSNDRAGQDVTDVTIFAPWDSAYPSSAAERPAWKSRLKARSFTAEGLPDYNRVWFGPEASEQEPVTFWEDLHDDRDGIVDRRIFQTCMLFGRDLPGDDGRELLLAIDQENEAGEVSFEIMLGVALELGEFRA
;
A
#
# COMPACT_ATOMS: atom_id res chain seq x y z
N MET A 1 -36.19 -38.23 -6.70
CA MET A 1 -35.07 -38.79 -7.49
C MET A 1 -34.69 -37.79 -8.60
N PHE A 2 -34.35 -36.53 -8.26
CA PHE A 2 -34.08 -35.46 -9.25
C PHE A 2 -33.23 -34.28 -8.69
N ASP A 3 -32.38 -34.48 -7.67
CA ASP A 3 -31.62 -33.39 -7.02
C ASP A 3 -30.08 -33.52 -7.16
N ARG A 4 -29.59 -34.09 -8.26
CA ARG A 4 -28.15 -34.33 -8.47
C ARG A 4 -27.56 -33.73 -9.76
N LEU A 5 -28.10 -32.61 -10.24
CA LEU A 5 -27.62 -31.98 -11.49
C LEU A 5 -27.02 -30.58 -11.36
N PHE A 6 -26.84 -30.06 -10.15
CA PHE A 6 -26.07 -28.83 -9.94
C PHE A 6 -24.90 -29.12 -9.01
N GLY A 7 -23.73 -29.32 -9.61
CA GLY A 7 -22.47 -29.42 -8.89
C GLY A 7 -22.19 -28.11 -8.15
N ARG A 8 -22.57 -28.06 -6.87
CA ARG A 8 -21.91 -27.16 -5.92
C ARG A 8 -20.44 -27.58 -5.88
N LYS A 9 -19.55 -26.78 -6.47
CA LYS A 9 -18.13 -26.84 -6.14
C LYS A 9 -18.03 -26.71 -4.62
N GLN A 10 -17.40 -27.69 -3.97
CA GLN A 10 -16.97 -27.50 -2.58
C GLN A 10 -16.09 -26.24 -2.55
N PRO A 11 -16.29 -25.32 -1.59
CA PRO A 11 -15.33 -24.27 -1.36
C PRO A 11 -13.97 -24.94 -1.14
N LEU A 12 -12.95 -24.53 -1.89
CA LEU A 12 -11.59 -24.96 -1.61
C LEU A 12 -11.29 -24.53 -0.17
N GLU A 13 -11.04 -25.49 0.73
CA GLU A 13 -10.48 -25.18 2.04
C GLU A 13 -9.18 -24.40 1.80
N GLY A 14 -9.12 -23.14 2.25
CA GLY A 14 -8.03 -22.21 1.96
C GLY A 14 -8.28 -21.13 0.89
N SER A 15 -9.53 -20.96 0.42
CA SER A 15 -9.91 -19.93 -0.57
C SER A 15 -10.27 -18.55 0.00
N GLY A 16 -10.15 -18.34 1.31
CA GLY A 16 -10.43 -17.04 1.91
C GLY A 16 -9.29 -16.06 1.71
N LEU A 17 -9.62 -14.79 1.45
CA LEU A 17 -8.64 -13.70 1.51
C LEU A 17 -7.92 -13.69 2.86
N PRO A 18 -6.61 -13.34 2.90
CA PRO A 18 -5.89 -13.16 4.15
C PRO A 18 -6.63 -12.21 5.10
N VAL A 19 -6.67 -12.56 6.38
CA VAL A 19 -7.29 -11.73 7.43
C VAL A 19 -6.20 -11.36 8.42
N ILE A 20 -5.89 -10.06 8.49
CA ILE A 20 -4.77 -9.56 9.28
C ILE A 20 -5.31 -8.84 10.49
N ARG A 21 -5.21 -9.46 11.68
CA ARG A 21 -5.74 -8.89 12.93
C ARG A 21 -7.19 -8.39 12.77
N ASN A 22 -8.04 -9.23 12.16
CA ASN A 22 -9.43 -8.96 11.78
C ASN A 22 -9.66 -7.94 10.66
N VAL A 23 -8.61 -7.34 10.09
CA VAL A 23 -8.69 -6.51 8.89
C VAL A 23 -8.90 -7.40 7.67
N THR A 24 -9.98 -7.16 6.93
CA THR A 24 -10.32 -7.80 5.65
C THR A 24 -11.45 -7.02 4.97
N LEU A 25 -11.72 -7.31 3.70
CA LEU A 25 -12.78 -6.67 2.93
C LEU A 25 -14.14 -6.71 3.64
N GLY A 26 -14.83 -5.57 3.64
CA GLY A 26 -16.12 -5.36 4.31
C GLY A 26 -16.02 -5.11 5.81
N ARG A 27 -14.81 -4.98 6.37
CA ARG A 27 -14.60 -4.60 7.77
C ARG A 27 -14.32 -3.11 7.93
N THR A 28 -14.57 -2.63 9.13
CA THR A 28 -14.21 -1.29 9.55
C THR A 28 -13.00 -1.39 10.47
N VAL A 29 -11.93 -0.66 10.14
CA VAL A 29 -10.73 -0.55 10.98
C VAL A 29 -10.76 0.80 11.69
N THR A 30 -10.63 0.80 13.01
CA THR A 30 -10.37 2.00 13.80
C THR A 30 -8.88 2.11 14.08
N VAL A 31 -8.32 3.29 13.89
CA VAL A 31 -6.91 3.62 14.09
C VAL A 31 -6.78 4.71 15.15
N ASP A 32 -5.78 4.63 16.02
CA ASP A 32 -5.52 5.66 17.03
C ASP A 32 -4.93 6.91 16.35
N PRO A 33 -5.67 8.04 16.31
CA PRO A 33 -5.19 9.23 15.64
C PRO A 33 -4.02 9.91 16.37
N LEU A 34 -3.71 9.51 17.61
CA LEU A 34 -2.53 10.02 18.32
C LEU A 34 -1.23 9.66 17.59
N ALA A 35 -1.21 8.56 16.83
CA ALA A 35 -0.07 8.11 16.05
C ALA A 35 0.48 9.21 15.13
N TRP A 36 -0.40 10.04 14.56
CA TRP A 36 -0.03 11.17 13.70
C TRP A 36 -0.30 12.55 14.29
N ARG A 37 -1.37 12.74 15.07
CA ARG A 37 -1.75 14.06 15.60
C ARG A 37 -0.68 14.71 16.48
N ARG A 38 0.17 13.92 17.13
CA ARG A 38 1.28 14.41 17.97
C ARG A 38 2.28 15.29 17.21
N PHE A 39 2.39 15.12 15.89
CA PHE A 39 3.32 15.87 15.05
C PHE A 39 2.77 17.22 14.56
N GLY A 40 1.49 17.50 14.82
CA GLY A 40 0.87 18.79 14.47
C GLY A 40 1.03 19.13 12.99
N SER A 41 1.43 20.38 12.70
CA SER A 41 1.61 20.88 11.33
C SER A 41 2.90 20.42 10.64
N GLU A 42 3.80 19.74 11.35
CA GLU A 42 5.04 19.22 10.75
C GLU A 42 4.76 18.01 9.86
N LEU A 43 3.70 17.26 10.18
CA LEU A 43 3.20 16.15 9.39
C LEU A 43 2.22 16.66 8.32
N LEU A 44 2.49 16.31 7.07
CA LEU A 44 1.70 16.67 5.89
C LEU A 44 0.71 15.57 5.48
N PHE A 45 0.80 14.38 6.10
CA PHE A 45 -0.14 13.26 5.94
C PHE A 45 -1.61 13.74 6.03
N PRO A 46 -2.37 13.69 4.92
CA PRO A 46 -3.66 14.37 4.80
C PRO A 46 -4.80 13.51 5.34
N PHE A 47 -4.73 13.12 6.62
CA PHE A 47 -5.67 12.17 7.21
C PHE A 47 -6.20 12.68 8.56
N ASP A 48 -7.50 12.94 8.64
CA ASP A 48 -8.16 13.55 9.80
C ASP A 48 -9.19 12.65 10.51
N ARG A 49 -9.51 11.50 9.91
CA ARG A 49 -10.44 10.49 10.46
C ARG A 49 -9.71 9.37 11.19
N ASP A 50 -10.44 8.59 11.99
CA ASP A 50 -9.90 7.45 12.74
C ASP A 50 -10.47 6.11 12.29
N THR A 51 -11.31 6.12 11.24
CA THR A 51 -12.09 4.97 10.83
C THR A 51 -11.94 4.74 9.32
N LEU A 52 -11.62 3.51 8.93
CA LEU A 52 -11.42 3.04 7.56
C LEU A 52 -12.45 1.96 7.24
N VAL A 53 -13.25 2.14 6.21
CA VAL A 53 -14.16 1.08 5.71
C VAL A 53 -13.46 0.38 4.55
N ILE A 54 -13.11 -0.88 4.72
CA ILE A 54 -12.36 -1.63 3.70
C ILE A 54 -13.31 -2.10 2.61
N VAL A 55 -13.08 -1.64 1.38
CA VAL A 55 -13.89 -1.96 0.20
C VAL A 55 -13.16 -2.82 -0.83
N ALA A 56 -11.83 -2.86 -0.80
CA ALA A 56 -11.02 -3.75 -1.63
C ALA A 56 -9.78 -4.25 -0.87
N GLN A 57 -9.24 -5.38 -1.32
CA GLN A 57 -8.06 -6.00 -0.73
C GLN A 57 -7.07 -6.43 -1.82
N GLY A 58 -5.80 -6.05 -1.66
CA GLY A 58 -4.69 -6.40 -2.51
C GLY A 58 -3.71 -7.35 -1.85
N LEU A 59 -3.11 -8.22 -2.65
CA LEU A 59 -2.07 -9.15 -2.23
C LEU A 59 -0.91 -9.14 -3.20
N VAL A 60 0.28 -8.94 -2.66
CA VAL A 60 1.56 -8.98 -3.37
C VAL A 60 2.41 -10.10 -2.80
N ASP A 61 2.99 -10.91 -3.69
CA ASP A 61 4.03 -11.89 -3.37
C ASP A 61 5.39 -11.32 -3.81
N LEU A 62 6.29 -11.09 -2.85
CA LEU A 62 7.63 -10.55 -3.13
C LEU A 62 8.63 -11.64 -3.56
N ASN A 63 8.17 -12.86 -3.83
CA ASN A 63 8.93 -14.06 -4.23
C ASN A 63 9.92 -14.60 -3.18
N GLU A 64 10.52 -13.75 -2.34
CA GLU A 64 11.50 -14.12 -1.30
C GLU A 64 10.86 -14.45 0.05
N GLY A 65 9.58 -14.82 0.07
CA GLY A 65 8.82 -15.16 1.28
C GLY A 65 8.18 -13.98 2.00
N GLY A 66 8.38 -12.75 1.52
CA GLY A 66 7.65 -11.58 1.98
C GLY A 66 6.33 -11.39 1.24
N PHE A 67 5.30 -10.95 1.96
CA PHE A 67 3.99 -10.64 1.41
C PHE A 67 3.59 -9.22 1.81
N VAL A 68 2.97 -8.49 0.88
CA VAL A 68 2.35 -7.19 1.17
C VAL A 68 0.85 -7.34 1.00
N HIS A 69 0.11 -6.96 2.03
CA HIS A 69 -1.34 -7.00 2.08
C HIS A 69 -1.84 -5.57 2.15
N ARG A 70 -2.67 -5.18 1.20
CA ARG A 70 -3.19 -3.83 1.10
C ARG A 70 -4.70 -3.86 1.25
N PHE A 71 -5.23 -2.94 2.04
CA PHE A 71 -6.66 -2.80 2.27
C PHE A 71 -7.03 -1.38 1.92
N TYR A 72 -7.95 -1.24 0.98
CA TYR A 72 -8.31 0.05 0.40
C TYR A 72 -9.66 0.50 0.90
N THR A 73 -9.79 1.80 1.14
CA THR A 73 -11.08 2.47 1.34
C THR A 73 -11.64 2.98 0.02
N ASP A 74 -12.88 3.46 0.03
CA ASP A 74 -13.55 4.04 -1.14
C ASP A 74 -12.99 5.41 -1.57
N ASP A 75 -12.24 6.07 -0.69
CA ASP A 75 -11.48 7.30 -0.91
C ASP A 75 -9.95 7.06 -0.95
N ASP A 76 -9.54 5.88 -1.45
CA ASP A 76 -8.16 5.58 -1.84
C ASP A 76 -7.10 5.59 -0.72
N ILE A 77 -7.53 5.56 0.55
CA ILE A 77 -6.61 5.31 1.68
C ILE A 77 -6.19 3.84 1.64
N MET A 78 -4.88 3.62 1.74
CA MET A 78 -4.27 2.29 1.72
C MET A 78 -3.71 1.95 3.09
N PHE A 79 -4.33 1.00 3.77
CA PHE A 79 -3.75 0.33 4.93
C PHE A 79 -2.89 -0.83 4.43
N GLN A 80 -1.58 -0.76 4.64
CA GLN A 80 -0.63 -1.76 4.18
C GLN A 80 -0.05 -2.53 5.37
N ALA A 81 -0.05 -3.86 5.30
CA ALA A 81 0.66 -4.73 6.22
C ALA A 81 1.67 -5.59 5.46
N VAL A 82 2.89 -5.70 5.98
CA VAL A 82 3.93 -6.60 5.46
C VAL A 82 4.02 -7.82 6.38
N SER A 83 4.15 -9.02 5.81
CA SER A 83 4.28 -10.26 6.59
C SER A 83 5.27 -11.25 5.97
N ASN A 84 5.73 -12.20 6.77
CA ASN A 84 6.60 -13.30 6.33
C ASN A 84 5.82 -14.54 5.83
N ASP A 85 4.49 -14.46 5.84
CA ASP A 85 3.62 -15.53 5.38
C ASP A 85 2.38 -14.99 4.64
N ARG A 86 1.88 -15.77 3.68
CA ARG A 86 0.73 -15.40 2.84
C ARG A 86 -0.57 -15.24 3.62
N ALA A 87 -0.72 -15.86 4.78
CA ALA A 87 -1.93 -15.74 5.59
C ALA A 87 -1.90 -14.51 6.52
N GLY A 88 -0.80 -13.76 6.54
CA GLY A 88 -0.64 -12.54 7.33
C GLY A 88 -0.65 -12.77 8.83
N GLN A 89 -0.13 -13.92 9.29
CA GLN A 89 -0.06 -14.26 10.72
C GLN A 89 1.22 -13.75 11.39
N ASP A 90 2.31 -13.60 10.63
CA ASP A 90 3.60 -13.05 11.06
C ASP A 90 3.82 -11.66 10.43
N VAL A 91 3.08 -10.66 10.94
CA VAL A 91 3.13 -9.26 10.49
C VAL A 91 4.39 -8.58 11.03
N THR A 92 5.16 -7.97 10.14
CA THR A 92 6.43 -7.29 10.46
C THR A 92 6.32 -5.77 10.46
N ASP A 93 5.46 -5.21 9.62
CA ASP A 93 5.24 -3.77 9.50
C ASP A 93 3.79 -3.45 9.14
N VAL A 94 3.29 -2.32 9.62
CA VAL A 94 1.99 -1.76 9.25
C VAL A 94 2.16 -0.28 8.96
N THR A 95 1.68 0.18 7.81
CA THR A 95 1.75 1.58 7.41
C THR A 95 0.41 1.99 6.78
N ILE A 96 -0.10 3.18 7.14
CA ILE A 96 -1.23 3.79 6.42
C ILE A 96 -0.67 4.81 5.45
N PHE A 97 -1.17 4.76 4.22
CA PHE A 97 -0.88 5.72 3.17
C PHE A 97 -2.16 6.42 2.71
N ALA A 98 -2.05 7.72 2.45
CA ALA A 98 -3.11 8.55 1.89
C ALA A 98 -2.60 9.20 0.60
N PRO A 99 -3.44 9.31 -0.44
CA PRO A 99 -3.03 9.90 -1.71
C PRO A 99 -2.67 11.38 -1.52
N TRP A 100 -1.58 11.79 -2.17
CA TRP A 100 -1.14 13.19 -2.23
C TRP A 100 -1.30 13.77 -3.63
N ASP A 101 -0.83 13.05 -4.64
CA ASP A 101 -0.89 13.48 -6.04
C ASP A 101 -0.95 12.27 -6.98
N SER A 102 -1.59 12.47 -8.12
CA SER A 102 -1.76 11.47 -9.18
C SER A 102 -1.57 12.12 -10.55
N ALA A 103 -0.72 11.53 -11.38
CA ALA A 103 -0.44 12.03 -12.72
C ALA A 103 -0.52 10.92 -13.77
N TYR A 104 -1.09 11.26 -14.92
CA TYR A 104 -1.20 10.35 -16.06
C TYR A 104 -0.22 10.80 -17.14
N PRO A 105 0.75 9.97 -17.55
CA PRO A 105 1.76 10.37 -18.52
C PRO A 105 1.12 10.74 -19.85
N SER A 106 1.37 11.96 -20.32
CA SER A 106 0.82 12.48 -21.59
C SER A 106 1.75 12.25 -22.78
N SER A 107 2.99 11.85 -22.50
CA SER A 107 4.04 11.60 -23.51
C SER A 107 4.94 10.43 -23.14
N ALA A 108 5.55 9.82 -24.16
CA ALA A 108 6.47 8.69 -23.97
C ALA A 108 7.73 9.03 -23.14
N ALA A 109 8.05 10.32 -22.97
CA ALA A 109 9.21 10.77 -22.21
C ALA A 109 8.96 10.85 -20.69
N GLU A 110 7.70 10.97 -20.26
CA GLU A 110 7.34 11.18 -18.85
C GLU A 110 7.59 9.93 -18.00
N ARG A 111 7.25 8.74 -18.50
CA ARG A 111 7.47 7.48 -17.77
C ARG A 111 8.94 7.16 -17.50
N PRO A 112 9.87 7.27 -18.48
CA PRO A 112 11.30 7.17 -18.19
C PRO A 112 11.80 8.21 -17.19
N ALA A 113 11.32 9.46 -17.26
CA ALA A 113 11.70 10.51 -16.32
C ALA A 113 11.20 10.19 -14.90
N TRP A 114 9.97 9.69 -14.76
CA TRP A 114 9.42 9.24 -13.49
C TRP A 114 10.22 8.07 -12.90
N LYS A 115 10.53 7.04 -13.70
CA LYS A 115 11.39 5.92 -13.27
C LYS A 115 12.77 6.38 -12.82
N SER A 116 13.35 7.39 -13.47
CA SER A 116 14.61 7.99 -13.02
C SER A 116 14.49 8.64 -11.64
N ARG A 117 13.34 9.26 -11.31
CA ARG A 117 13.10 9.84 -9.98
C ARG A 117 12.96 8.75 -8.92
N LEU A 118 12.28 7.64 -9.22
CA LEU A 118 12.15 6.51 -8.29
C LEU A 118 13.52 5.91 -7.91
N LYS A 119 14.51 5.98 -8.81
CA LYS A 119 15.86 5.49 -8.55
C LYS A 119 16.70 6.38 -7.64
N ALA A 120 16.38 7.67 -7.58
CA ALA A 120 17.22 8.67 -6.92
C ALA A 120 17.34 8.46 -5.40
N ARG A 121 18.34 9.09 -4.79
CA ARG A 121 18.52 9.09 -3.32
C ARG A 121 17.47 9.93 -2.61
N SER A 122 16.98 10.97 -3.26
CA SER A 122 15.94 11.83 -2.71
C SER A 122 14.83 12.06 -3.72
N PHE A 123 13.64 12.39 -3.20
CA PHE A 123 12.43 12.58 -3.97
C PHE A 123 11.77 13.87 -3.53
N THR A 124 11.50 14.74 -4.51
CA THR A 124 10.77 15.99 -4.34
C THR A 124 9.46 15.92 -5.11
N ALA A 125 8.44 16.61 -4.59
CA ALA A 125 7.16 16.79 -5.26
C ALA A 125 6.63 18.20 -4.96
N GLU A 126 5.70 18.68 -5.78
CA GLU A 126 5.09 19.99 -5.54
C GLU A 126 4.37 20.01 -4.19
N GLY A 127 4.56 21.09 -3.43
CA GLY A 127 3.98 21.26 -2.10
C GLY A 127 4.63 20.42 -0.98
N LEU A 128 5.63 19.59 -1.31
CA LEU A 128 6.31 18.74 -0.34
C LEU A 128 7.79 19.12 -0.16
N PRO A 129 8.35 18.91 1.04
CA PRO A 129 9.79 18.99 1.26
C PRO A 129 10.52 17.81 0.58
N ASP A 130 11.85 17.79 0.70
CA ASP A 130 12.65 16.66 0.19
C ASP A 130 12.53 15.44 1.11
N TYR A 131 12.37 14.25 0.51
CA TYR A 131 12.33 12.97 1.21
C TYR A 131 13.54 12.13 0.78
N ASN A 132 14.20 11.49 1.74
CA ASN A 132 15.34 10.61 1.47
C ASN A 132 14.88 9.16 1.33
N ARG A 133 15.54 8.41 0.46
CA ARG A 133 15.22 7.00 0.21
C ARG A 133 15.38 6.18 1.51
N VAL A 134 14.34 5.43 1.86
CA VAL A 134 14.29 4.57 3.04
C VAL A 134 14.71 3.15 2.69
N TRP A 135 14.22 2.61 1.59
CA TRP A 135 14.63 1.28 1.12
C TRP A 135 16.07 1.26 0.61
N PHE A 136 16.77 0.16 0.86
CA PHE A 136 18.15 -0.10 0.40
C PHE A 136 19.24 0.84 0.96
N GLY A 137 18.88 1.77 1.86
CA GLY A 137 19.83 2.68 2.50
C GLY A 137 20.30 3.88 1.65
N PRO A 138 21.00 4.85 2.29
CA PRO A 138 21.41 6.10 1.66
C PRO A 138 22.75 6.01 0.90
N GLU A 139 23.48 4.90 0.97
CA GLU A 139 24.87 4.80 0.52
C GLU A 139 25.00 4.98 -0.99
N ALA A 140 24.11 4.35 -1.76
CA ALA A 140 24.09 4.45 -3.21
C ALA A 140 23.45 5.77 -3.68
N SER A 141 23.95 6.34 -4.78
CA SER A 141 23.29 7.48 -5.43
C SER A 141 21.98 7.07 -6.10
N GLU A 142 21.93 5.85 -6.64
CA GLU A 142 20.75 5.27 -7.27
C GLU A 142 20.52 3.84 -6.81
N GLN A 143 19.25 3.41 -6.79
CA GLN A 143 18.85 2.02 -6.55
C GLN A 143 17.69 1.63 -7.45
N GLU A 144 17.63 0.36 -7.85
CA GLU A 144 16.47 -0.14 -8.59
C GLU A 144 15.24 -0.20 -7.67
N PRO A 145 14.09 0.35 -8.09
CA PRO A 145 12.87 0.28 -7.30
C PRO A 145 12.33 -1.14 -7.21
N VAL A 146 11.47 -1.38 -6.21
CA VAL A 146 10.80 -2.66 -6.06
C VAL A 146 9.74 -2.77 -7.16
N THR A 147 9.64 -3.95 -7.77
CA THR A 147 8.61 -4.24 -8.79
C THR A 147 7.82 -5.48 -8.41
N PHE A 148 6.50 -5.43 -8.62
CA PHE A 148 5.62 -6.55 -8.34
C PHE A 148 4.29 -6.44 -9.08
N TRP A 149 3.59 -7.57 -9.13
CA TRP A 149 2.16 -7.62 -9.42
C TRP A 149 1.37 -7.64 -8.12
N GLU A 150 0.30 -6.85 -8.08
CA GLU A 150 -0.70 -6.89 -7.01
C GLU A 150 -1.98 -7.54 -7.56
N ASP A 151 -2.41 -8.63 -6.92
CA ASP A 151 -3.71 -9.25 -7.14
C ASP A 151 -4.76 -8.50 -6.31
N LEU A 152 -5.77 -7.90 -6.96
CA LEU A 152 -6.82 -7.13 -6.29
C LEU A 152 -8.15 -7.89 -6.26
N HIS A 153 -8.84 -7.74 -5.15
CA HIS A 153 -10.11 -8.37 -4.84
C HIS A 153 -11.13 -7.32 -4.35
N ASP A 154 -12.31 -7.32 -4.94
CA ASP A 154 -13.45 -6.45 -4.60
C ASP A 154 -14.53 -7.19 -3.79
N ASP A 155 -14.42 -8.52 -3.68
CA ASP A 155 -15.23 -9.31 -2.76
C ASP A 155 -14.42 -10.37 -1.98
N ARG A 156 -15.10 -11.21 -1.19
CA ARG A 156 -14.46 -12.18 -0.26
C ARG A 156 -14.35 -13.59 -0.81
N ASP A 157 -14.68 -13.83 -2.07
CA ASP A 157 -14.71 -15.16 -2.69
C ASP A 157 -13.32 -15.69 -3.06
N GLY A 158 -12.30 -14.83 -2.99
CA GLY A 158 -10.89 -15.13 -3.24
C GLY A 158 -10.52 -15.18 -4.73
N ILE A 159 -11.42 -14.79 -5.63
CA ILE A 159 -11.16 -14.64 -7.07
C ILE A 159 -10.47 -13.29 -7.28
N VAL A 160 -9.39 -13.30 -8.07
CA VAL A 160 -8.69 -12.07 -8.45
C VAL A 160 -9.54 -11.34 -9.50
N ASP A 161 -9.99 -10.14 -9.16
CA ASP A 161 -10.85 -9.32 -10.03
C ASP A 161 -10.03 -8.54 -11.06
N ARG A 162 -8.85 -8.07 -10.67
CA ARG A 162 -7.90 -7.34 -11.53
C ARG A 162 -6.48 -7.45 -11.01
N ARG A 163 -5.52 -7.16 -11.88
CA ARG A 163 -4.11 -7.05 -11.52
C ARG A 163 -3.54 -5.68 -11.86
N ILE A 164 -2.57 -5.26 -11.07
CA ILE A 164 -1.81 -4.04 -11.35
C ILE A 164 -0.32 -4.30 -11.17
N PHE A 165 0.47 -3.93 -12.18
CA PHE A 165 1.92 -3.98 -12.10
C PHE A 165 2.41 -2.66 -11.51
N GLN A 166 3.26 -2.72 -10.49
CA GLN A 166 3.81 -1.55 -9.84
C GLN A 166 5.33 -1.58 -9.83
N THR A 167 5.93 -0.41 -10.01
CA THR A 167 7.33 -0.11 -9.72
C THR A 167 7.34 1.02 -8.70
N CYS A 168 7.83 0.77 -7.48
CA CYS A 168 7.73 1.75 -6.40
C CYS A 168 9.00 1.85 -5.55
N MET A 169 9.14 2.99 -4.88
CA MET A 169 10.22 3.26 -3.94
C MET A 169 9.67 3.99 -2.71
N LEU A 170 10.12 3.58 -1.53
CA LEU A 170 9.80 4.24 -0.27
C LEU A 170 10.86 5.28 0.08
N PHE A 171 10.39 6.49 0.34
CA PHE A 171 11.15 7.62 0.85
C PHE A 171 10.60 8.04 2.22
N GLY A 172 11.35 8.85 2.95
CA GLY A 172 10.99 9.29 4.29
C GLY A 172 11.76 10.53 4.72
N ARG A 173 11.17 11.25 5.67
CA ARG A 173 11.83 12.35 6.38
C ARG A 173 11.52 12.24 7.87
N ASP A 174 12.51 12.59 8.68
CA ASP A 174 12.33 12.62 10.13
C ASP A 174 11.55 13.86 10.54
N LEU A 175 10.64 13.72 11.49
CA LEU A 175 9.80 14.79 12.00
C LEU A 175 10.44 15.43 13.25
N PRO A 176 10.33 16.75 13.44
CA PRO A 176 10.83 17.39 14.65
C PRO A 176 10.10 16.91 15.91
N GLY A 177 10.85 16.67 17.00
CA GLY A 177 10.26 16.58 18.35
C GLY A 177 9.90 15.19 18.88
N ASP A 178 10.24 14.11 18.18
CA ASP A 178 10.22 12.70 18.63
C ASP A 178 10.93 11.84 17.56
N ASP A 179 11.12 10.52 17.78
CA ASP A 179 11.62 9.56 16.77
C ASP A 179 10.57 9.26 15.65
N GLY A 180 9.79 10.28 15.25
CA GLY A 180 8.74 10.18 14.24
C GLY A 180 9.28 10.30 12.83
N ARG A 181 8.65 9.59 11.88
CA ARG A 181 8.97 9.66 10.46
C ARG A 181 7.70 9.77 9.64
N GLU A 182 7.72 10.69 8.68
CA GLU A 182 6.75 10.71 7.60
C GLU A 182 7.31 9.97 6.40
N LEU A 183 6.49 9.12 5.80
CA LEU A 183 6.85 8.30 4.65
C LEU A 183 6.23 8.89 3.38
N LEU A 184 6.90 8.66 2.26
CA LEU A 184 6.40 8.95 0.92
C LEU A 184 6.61 7.71 0.06
N LEU A 185 5.52 7.13 -0.44
CA LEU A 185 5.55 6.05 -1.41
C LEU A 185 5.29 6.63 -2.80
N ALA A 186 6.28 6.53 -3.68
CA ALA A 186 6.15 6.94 -5.08
C ALA A 186 6.01 5.69 -5.96
N ILE A 187 5.03 5.69 -6.86
CA ILE A 187 4.60 4.51 -7.63
C ILE A 187 4.50 4.87 -9.12
N ASP A 188 5.08 4.04 -9.99
CA ASP A 188 4.66 3.87 -11.39
C ASP A 188 3.77 2.64 -11.44
N GLN A 189 2.51 2.78 -11.84
CA GLN A 189 1.59 1.66 -11.93
C GLN A 189 1.02 1.50 -13.33
N GLU A 190 0.78 0.26 -13.74
CA GLU A 190 0.22 -0.10 -15.03
C GLU A 190 -0.82 -1.21 -14.84
N ASN A 191 -2.05 -0.96 -15.27
CA ASN A 191 -3.12 -1.96 -15.21
C ASN A 191 -3.05 -2.95 -16.38
N GLU A 192 -3.90 -3.98 -16.36
CA GLU A 192 -3.95 -5.00 -17.42
C GLU A 192 -4.37 -4.45 -18.80
N ALA A 193 -4.97 -3.25 -18.86
CA ALA A 193 -5.28 -2.55 -20.10
C ALA A 193 -4.08 -1.74 -20.65
N GLY A 194 -2.96 -1.67 -19.91
CA GLY A 194 -1.76 -0.89 -20.26
C GLY A 194 -1.88 0.59 -19.93
N GLU A 195 -2.90 1.00 -19.16
CA GLU A 195 -3.03 2.37 -18.68
C GLU A 195 -2.03 2.59 -17.55
N VAL A 196 -1.28 3.69 -17.65
CA VAL A 196 -0.23 4.04 -16.70
C VAL A 196 -0.67 5.23 -15.86
N SER A 197 -0.34 5.21 -14.58
CA SER A 197 -0.37 6.40 -13.73
C SER A 197 0.83 6.45 -12.78
N PHE A 198 1.11 7.65 -12.30
CA PHE A 198 2.13 7.92 -11.29
C PHE A 198 1.44 8.40 -10.02
N GLU A 199 1.70 7.71 -8.92
CA GLU A 199 1.09 8.04 -7.63
C GLU A 199 2.14 8.50 -6.64
N ILE A 200 1.76 9.47 -5.82
CA ILE A 200 2.47 9.86 -4.60
C ILE A 200 1.51 9.67 -3.45
N MET A 201 1.91 8.88 -2.46
CA MET A 201 1.16 8.71 -1.23
C MET A 201 2.03 9.11 -0.04
N LEU A 202 1.47 9.86 0.90
CA LEU A 202 2.10 10.12 2.19
C LEU A 202 1.67 9.06 3.20
N GLY A 203 2.54 8.69 4.12
CA GLY A 203 2.22 7.64 5.08
C GLY A 203 2.85 7.78 6.45
N VAL A 204 2.27 7.04 7.39
CA VAL A 204 2.69 6.94 8.79
C VAL A 204 2.71 5.46 9.17
N ALA A 205 3.83 5.02 9.74
CA ALA A 205 3.95 3.68 10.29
C ALA A 205 3.12 3.57 11.59
N LEU A 206 2.47 2.43 11.77
CA LEU A 206 1.65 2.13 12.94
C LEU A 206 2.24 0.99 13.74
N GLU A 207 2.17 1.10 15.06
CA GLU A 207 2.34 -0.03 15.95
C GLU A 207 1.10 -0.92 15.94
N LEU A 208 1.28 -2.22 16.22
CA LEU A 208 0.19 -3.20 16.25
C LEU A 208 -0.91 -2.90 17.31
N GLY A 209 -0.63 -2.01 18.26
CA GLY A 209 -1.58 -1.52 19.27
C GLY A 209 -2.40 -0.30 18.82
N GLU A 210 -2.01 0.36 17.73
CA GLU A 210 -2.60 1.61 17.25
C GLU A 210 -3.77 1.39 16.28
N PHE A 211 -4.22 0.14 16.09
CA PHE A 211 -5.42 -0.14 15.28
C PHE A 211 -6.18 -1.39 15.75
N ARG A 212 -7.45 -1.47 15.35
CA ARG A 212 -8.34 -2.61 15.60
C ARG A 212 -9.46 -2.69 14.55
N ALA A 213 -9.97 -3.90 14.27
CA ALA A 213 -11.06 -4.15 13.33
C ALA A 213 -12.13 -5.09 13.90
#